data_AF-A0A931T1K6-F1
#
_entry.id   AF-A0A931T1K6-F1
#
_cell.length_a   1.000
_cell.length_b   1.000
_cell.length_c   1.000
_cell.angle_alpha   90.00
_cell.angle_beta   90.00
_cell.angle_gamma   90.00
#
_symmetry.space_group_name_H-M   'P 1'
#
loop_
_entity.id
_entity.type
_entity.pdbx_description
1 polymer ?
#
loop_
_entity_poly.entity_id
_entity_poly.type
_entity_poly.pdbx_seq_one_letter_code
_entity_poly.pdbx_strand_id
1 'polypeptide(L)'
;MDTLASPRVFARLKEPVVVPYDLVIFDEAHKLAAGRGADLRVQKTDRYCLAEALAGVPDHDNRLRLGWSAHHLLLLTATPHMGKDYPYYALWRLLEPEMLSTPEAFSEYPAEQRCLHFIRRTKEEMVYLDGRPLYPKRISDTLGYQLAQGEVSEQALYDETTDYLRFVYNKAKLLNREAARLAMSVFQRRLASSTYALLRSFERRIEKLDRLIADVQDGKLTAEQLVTFQQRIHKDDDVLDAKTADDEAPEEGHEENEIAEEKLLQGVVAASLADLLAEKEQVRRLLDLAKKVYDAGQESKFERLRDVLTDPKFSGEKLIVFTEHRDTLEFLVKRLSGMGYTGQIAQIHGSMHYTQREEEVERFRQPLADGGARFLICTDAAGEGINLQFCWIMINYD
;
A
#
# COMPACT_ATOMS: atom_id res chain seq x y z
N MET A 1 -6.44 -0.59 18.73
CA MET A 1 -6.84 -1.72 19.60
C MET A 1 -8.37 -1.83 19.57
N ASP A 2 -8.92 -2.86 18.94
CA ASP A 2 -10.37 -3.11 18.91
C ASP A 2 -10.82 -3.85 20.17
N THR A 3 -10.89 -3.12 21.27
CA THR A 3 -11.20 -3.71 22.58
C THR A 3 -12.55 -4.41 22.60
N LEU A 4 -13.53 -3.94 21.81
CA LEU A 4 -14.90 -4.44 21.83
C LEU A 4 -15.07 -5.82 21.19
N ALA A 5 -14.25 -6.16 20.19
CA ALA A 5 -14.27 -7.49 19.55
C ALA A 5 -13.65 -8.56 20.45
N SER A 6 -12.89 -8.17 21.49
CA SER A 6 -12.32 -9.11 22.44
C SER A 6 -13.43 -9.84 23.22
N PRO A 7 -13.31 -11.16 23.48
CA PRO A 7 -14.33 -11.93 24.18
C PRO A 7 -14.73 -11.35 25.53
N ARG A 8 -13.76 -10.76 26.25
CA ARG A 8 -13.96 -10.18 27.59
C ARG A 8 -14.86 -8.94 27.55
N VAL A 9 -14.63 -8.04 26.59
CA VAL A 9 -15.41 -6.80 26.49
C VAL A 9 -16.75 -7.09 25.80
N PHE A 10 -16.76 -7.95 24.79
CA PHE A 10 -18.00 -8.38 24.13
C PHE A 10 -18.99 -9.02 25.09
N ALA A 11 -18.53 -9.82 26.07
CA ALA A 11 -19.38 -10.41 27.10
C ALA A 11 -20.18 -9.37 27.89
N ARG A 12 -19.69 -8.13 28.02
CA ARG A 12 -20.42 -7.04 28.68
C ARG A 12 -21.69 -6.66 27.92
N LEU A 13 -21.69 -6.72 26.59
CA LEU A 13 -22.86 -6.45 25.76
C LEU A 13 -23.98 -7.50 25.92
N LYS A 14 -23.64 -8.69 26.44
CA LYS A 14 -24.60 -9.77 26.71
C LYS A 14 -25.25 -9.68 28.09
N GLU A 15 -24.81 -8.76 28.95
CA GLU A 15 -25.36 -8.68 30.30
C GLU A 15 -26.84 -8.29 30.25
N PRO A 16 -27.72 -8.88 31.08
CA PRO A 16 -29.16 -8.60 31.06
C PRO A 16 -29.55 -7.14 31.31
N VAL A 17 -28.63 -6.36 31.88
CA VAL A 17 -28.79 -4.92 32.14
C VAL A 17 -28.60 -4.07 30.88
N VAL A 18 -27.98 -4.62 29.83
CA VAL A 18 -27.75 -3.90 28.58
C VAL A 18 -29.05 -3.78 27.81
N VAL A 19 -29.43 -2.53 27.57
CA VAL A 19 -30.58 -2.17 26.74
C VAL A 19 -30.10 -2.09 25.28
N PRO A 20 -30.93 -2.51 24.30
CA PRO A 20 -30.59 -2.36 22.88
C PRO A 20 -30.19 -0.91 22.55
N TYR A 21 -29.14 -0.72 21.75
CA TYR A 21 -28.73 0.60 21.31
C TYR A 21 -29.63 1.14 20.20
N ASP A 22 -30.07 2.39 20.31
CA ASP A 22 -30.87 3.04 19.28
C ASP A 22 -30.05 3.32 18.01
N LEU A 23 -28.76 3.66 18.16
CA LEU A 23 -27.85 3.95 17.06
C LEU A 23 -26.46 3.40 17.35
N VAL A 24 -25.91 2.67 16.37
CA VAL A 24 -24.51 2.24 16.35
C VAL A 24 -23.83 2.87 15.14
N ILE A 25 -22.67 3.49 15.37
CA ILE A 25 -21.86 4.10 14.32
C ILE A 25 -20.56 3.31 14.21
N PHE A 26 -20.28 2.81 13.00
CA PHE A 26 -18.98 2.29 12.64
C PHE A 26 -18.26 3.34 11.81
N ASP A 27 -17.28 3.99 12.43
CA ASP A 27 -16.32 4.81 11.70
C ASP A 27 -15.29 3.90 11.02
N GLU A 28 -14.78 4.33 9.87
CA GLU A 28 -13.94 3.52 8.97
C GLU A 28 -14.53 2.12 8.69
N ALA A 29 -15.82 2.08 8.31
CA ALA A 29 -16.56 0.85 8.09
C ALA A 29 -15.95 -0.08 7.03
N HIS A 30 -15.04 0.40 6.17
CA HIS A 30 -14.29 -0.48 5.26
C HIS A 30 -13.40 -1.50 6.01
N LYS A 31 -13.10 -1.27 7.29
CA LYS A 31 -12.39 -2.19 8.19
C LYS A 31 -13.25 -3.35 8.69
N LEU A 32 -14.55 -3.34 8.42
CA LEU A 32 -15.45 -4.47 8.65
C LEU A 32 -15.28 -5.49 7.51
N ALA A 33 -14.12 -6.13 7.45
CA ALA A 33 -13.76 -6.96 6.31
C ALA A 33 -14.36 -8.38 6.41
N ALA A 34 -15.00 -8.80 5.32
CA ALA A 34 -15.36 -10.18 5.04
C ALA A 34 -15.11 -10.48 3.55
N GLY A 35 -14.44 -11.59 3.27
CA GLY A 35 -14.07 -12.02 1.92
C GLY A 35 -14.61 -13.42 1.62
N ARG A 36 -14.69 -13.76 0.33
CA ARG A 36 -14.96 -15.13 -0.13
C ARG A 36 -13.76 -15.63 -0.90
N GLY A 37 -13.10 -16.65 -0.36
CA GLY A 37 -11.93 -17.28 -0.99
C GLY A 37 -12.31 -18.08 -2.24
N ALA A 38 -11.29 -18.50 -2.99
CA ALA A 38 -11.47 -19.32 -4.20
C ALA A 38 -12.12 -20.69 -3.93
N ASP A 39 -12.01 -21.17 -2.69
CA ASP A 39 -12.66 -22.39 -2.18
C ASP A 39 -14.14 -22.17 -1.78
N LEU A 40 -14.68 -20.98 -2.08
CA LEU A 40 -16.03 -20.51 -1.74
C LEU A 40 -16.28 -20.32 -0.24
N ARG A 41 -15.26 -20.46 0.61
CA ARG A 41 -15.42 -20.20 2.05
C ARG A 41 -15.40 -18.71 2.32
N VAL A 42 -16.26 -18.31 3.25
CA VAL A 42 -16.33 -16.93 3.74
C VAL A 42 -15.36 -16.78 4.89
N GLN A 43 -14.41 -15.86 4.75
CA GLN A 43 -13.46 -15.48 5.79
C GLN A 43 -13.92 -14.13 6.35
N LYS A 44 -14.09 -14.05 7.67
CA LYS A 44 -14.59 -12.85 8.36
C LYS A 44 -13.56 -12.39 9.39
N THR A 45 -13.37 -11.08 9.49
CA THR A 45 -12.61 -10.48 10.60
C THR A 45 -13.45 -10.44 11.89
N ASP A 46 -12.80 -10.38 13.04
CA ASP A 46 -13.50 -10.24 14.33
C ASP A 46 -14.35 -8.96 14.39
N ARG A 47 -13.89 -7.87 13.74
CA ARG A 47 -14.64 -6.61 13.62
C ARG A 47 -15.94 -6.81 12.84
N TYR A 48 -15.89 -7.53 11.72
CA TYR A 48 -17.08 -7.82 10.93
C TYR A 48 -18.07 -8.71 11.70
N CYS A 49 -17.58 -9.74 12.40
CA CYS A 49 -18.45 -10.60 13.23
C CYS A 49 -19.12 -9.81 14.38
N LEU A 50 -18.40 -8.85 14.98
CA LEU A 50 -18.98 -7.91 15.95
C LEU A 50 -20.09 -7.06 15.32
N ALA A 51 -19.89 -6.56 14.10
CA ALA A 51 -20.89 -5.79 13.38
C ALA A 51 -22.13 -6.62 13.03
N GLU A 52 -21.95 -7.89 12.62
CA GLU A 52 -23.07 -8.82 12.41
C GLU A 52 -23.91 -9.01 13.68
N ALA A 53 -23.26 -9.15 14.84
CA ALA A 53 -23.92 -9.27 16.12
C ALA A 53 -24.80 -8.05 16.46
N LEU A 54 -24.25 -6.86 16.26
CA LEU A 54 -24.91 -5.58 16.54
C LEU A 54 -26.02 -5.27 15.53
N ALA A 55 -25.83 -5.65 14.27
CA ALA A 55 -26.83 -5.52 13.21
C ALA A 55 -27.96 -6.56 13.30
N GLY A 56 -27.82 -7.58 14.16
CA GLY A 56 -28.80 -8.66 14.27
C GLY A 56 -28.77 -9.65 13.10
N VAL A 57 -27.65 -9.72 12.38
CA VAL A 57 -27.47 -10.67 11.27
C VAL A 57 -27.52 -12.10 11.83
N PRO A 58 -28.37 -12.99 11.27
CA PRO A 58 -28.36 -14.39 11.66
C PRO A 58 -27.00 -15.03 11.32
N ASP A 59 -26.28 -15.49 12.34
CA ASP A 59 -25.07 -16.29 12.18
C ASP A 59 -25.16 -17.58 13.02
N HIS A 60 -24.48 -18.62 12.55
CA HIS A 60 -24.36 -19.91 13.21
C HIS A 60 -23.32 -19.90 14.34
N ASP A 61 -22.45 -18.89 14.40
CA ASP A 61 -21.48 -18.73 15.49
C ASP A 61 -22.14 -18.14 16.76
N ASN A 62 -22.52 -19.02 17.69
CA ASN A 62 -23.10 -18.65 18.97
C ASN A 62 -22.16 -17.80 19.87
N ARG A 63 -20.85 -17.73 19.57
CA ARG A 63 -19.89 -16.96 20.38
C ARG A 63 -20.18 -15.47 20.33
N LEU A 64 -20.60 -14.95 19.18
CA LEU A 64 -20.85 -13.51 18.96
C LEU A 64 -22.34 -13.18 18.84
N ARG A 65 -23.23 -13.96 19.45
CA ARG A 65 -24.67 -13.67 19.45
C ARG A 65 -25.09 -12.74 20.59
N LEU A 66 -25.87 -11.71 20.29
CA LEU A 66 -26.54 -10.83 21.24
C LEU A 66 -28.03 -11.19 21.34
N GLY A 67 -28.63 -10.92 22.50
CA GLY A 67 -30.09 -11.05 22.72
C GLY A 67 -30.90 -9.86 22.21
N TRP A 68 -30.21 -8.88 21.62
CA TRP A 68 -30.74 -7.64 21.09
C TRP A 68 -29.93 -7.25 19.85
N SER A 69 -30.49 -6.39 19.01
CA SER A 69 -29.82 -5.73 17.89
C SER A 69 -30.02 -4.22 17.97
N ALA A 70 -29.13 -3.47 17.32
CA ALA A 70 -29.28 -2.03 17.23
C ALA A 70 -30.48 -1.66 16.35
N HIS A 71 -31.16 -0.57 16.68
CA HIS A 71 -32.29 -0.09 15.86
C HIS A 71 -31.82 0.61 14.57
N HIS A 72 -30.75 1.39 14.66
CA HIS A 72 -30.13 2.07 13.53
C HIS A 72 -28.63 1.75 13.45
N LEU A 73 -28.16 1.57 12.23
CA LEU A 73 -26.75 1.34 11.92
C LEU A 73 -26.27 2.40 10.93
N LEU A 74 -25.16 3.08 11.27
CA LEU A 74 -24.51 4.03 10.39
C LEU A 74 -23.09 3.58 10.09
N LEU A 75 -22.82 3.31 8.82
CA LEU A 75 -21.50 2.92 8.33
C LEU A 75 -20.84 4.14 7.67
N LEU A 76 -19.81 4.69 8.30
CA LEU A 76 -19.03 5.82 7.80
C LEU A 76 -17.73 5.30 7.20
N THR A 77 -17.46 5.62 5.94
CA THR A 77 -16.20 5.23 5.30
C THR A 77 -15.92 6.09 4.07
N ALA A 78 -14.65 6.45 3.87
CA ALA A 78 -14.19 7.14 2.67
C ALA A 78 -14.10 6.19 1.45
N THR A 79 -13.94 4.88 1.70
CA THR A 79 -13.60 3.85 0.71
C THR A 79 -14.53 2.64 0.82
N PRO A 80 -15.85 2.80 0.60
CA PRO A 80 -16.81 1.71 0.78
C PRO A 80 -16.58 0.53 -0.17
N HIS A 81 -15.94 0.74 -1.33
CA HIS A 81 -15.73 -0.28 -2.35
C HIS A 81 -14.25 -0.35 -2.77
N MET A 82 -13.57 -1.44 -2.40
CA MET A 82 -12.14 -1.65 -2.67
C MET A 82 -11.83 -2.41 -3.98
N GLY A 83 -12.81 -2.44 -4.90
CA GLY A 83 -12.71 -3.15 -6.19
C GLY A 83 -13.08 -4.63 -6.12
N LYS A 84 -13.55 -5.11 -4.96
CA LYS A 84 -14.00 -6.48 -4.72
C LYS A 84 -15.49 -6.50 -4.38
N ASP A 85 -16.26 -7.28 -5.12
CA ASP A 85 -17.73 -7.32 -4.99
C ASP A 85 -18.18 -7.89 -3.65
N TYR A 86 -17.52 -8.95 -3.16
CA TYR A 86 -17.96 -9.65 -1.95
C TYR A 86 -17.80 -8.82 -0.67
N PRO A 87 -16.65 -8.18 -0.38
CA PRO A 87 -16.52 -7.27 0.75
C PRO A 87 -17.51 -6.10 0.69
N TYR A 88 -17.77 -5.56 -0.50
CA TYR A 88 -18.76 -4.50 -0.65
C TYR A 88 -20.17 -5.00 -0.29
N TYR A 89 -20.57 -6.15 -0.83
CA TYR A 89 -21.82 -6.82 -0.45
C TYR A 89 -21.92 -7.06 1.07
N ALA A 90 -20.82 -7.48 1.71
CA ALA A 90 -20.81 -7.77 3.13
C ALA A 90 -21.19 -6.54 3.98
N LEU A 91 -20.73 -5.34 3.60
CA LEU A 91 -21.15 -4.09 4.26
C LEU A 91 -22.65 -3.83 4.07
N TRP A 92 -23.18 -4.05 2.87
CA TRP A 92 -24.60 -3.88 2.58
C TRP A 92 -25.49 -4.86 3.35
N ARG A 93 -25.04 -6.11 3.53
CA ARG A 93 -25.72 -7.10 4.35
C ARG A 93 -25.89 -6.65 5.80
N LEU A 94 -24.98 -5.84 6.34
CA LEU A 94 -25.14 -5.29 7.70
C LEU A 94 -26.27 -4.26 7.79
N LEU A 95 -26.56 -3.53 6.72
CA LEU A 95 -27.61 -2.51 6.68
C LEU A 95 -29.01 -3.13 6.60
N GLU A 96 -29.16 -4.16 5.76
CA GLU A 96 -30.44 -4.84 5.51
C GLU A 96 -30.27 -6.36 5.54
N PRO A 97 -30.07 -6.99 6.73
CA PRO A 97 -29.70 -8.40 6.86
C PRO A 97 -30.71 -9.40 6.27
N GLU A 98 -32.00 -9.08 6.36
CA GLU A 98 -33.08 -9.96 5.89
C GLU A 98 -33.23 -9.91 4.37
N MET A 99 -33.19 -8.70 3.80
CA MET A 99 -33.35 -8.48 2.36
C MET A 99 -32.08 -8.82 1.57
N LEU A 100 -30.90 -8.54 2.14
CA LEU A 100 -29.59 -8.70 1.50
C LEU A 100 -28.84 -9.91 2.08
N SER A 101 -29.57 -11.01 2.25
CA SER A 101 -29.05 -12.24 2.85
C SER A 101 -28.08 -13.02 1.95
N THR A 102 -28.11 -12.78 0.62
CA THR A 102 -27.20 -13.39 -0.36
C THR A 102 -26.63 -12.36 -1.36
N PRO A 103 -25.45 -12.63 -1.97
CA PRO A 103 -24.89 -11.78 -3.02
C PRO A 103 -25.82 -11.60 -4.24
N GLU A 104 -26.62 -12.63 -4.56
CA GLU A 104 -27.59 -12.58 -5.65
C GLU A 104 -28.72 -11.59 -5.32
N ALA A 105 -29.24 -11.63 -4.09
CA ALA A 105 -30.25 -10.67 -3.63
C ALA A 105 -29.73 -9.24 -3.69
N PHE A 106 -28.46 -9.02 -3.35
CA PHE A 106 -27.82 -7.71 -3.49
C PHE A 106 -27.66 -7.26 -4.95
N SER A 107 -27.34 -8.18 -5.85
CA SER A 107 -27.19 -7.88 -7.29
C SER A 107 -28.52 -7.50 -7.92
N GLU A 108 -29.62 -8.11 -7.47
CA GLU A 108 -30.98 -7.81 -7.89
C GLU A 108 -31.60 -6.61 -7.16
N TYR A 109 -30.92 -6.09 -6.13
CA TYR A 109 -31.46 -5.03 -5.29
C TYR A 109 -31.60 -3.71 -6.07
N PRO A 110 -32.81 -3.11 -6.15
CA PRO A 110 -33.07 -1.97 -7.03
C PRO A 110 -32.17 -0.76 -6.73
N ALA A 111 -31.70 -0.07 -7.78
CA ALA A 111 -30.85 1.12 -7.64
C ALA A 111 -31.53 2.24 -6.81
N GLU A 112 -32.83 2.45 -7.01
CA GLU A 112 -33.60 3.45 -6.25
C GLU A 112 -33.63 3.15 -4.75
N GLN A 113 -33.71 1.87 -4.36
CA GLN A 113 -33.68 1.45 -2.96
C GLN A 113 -32.26 1.55 -2.38
N ARG A 114 -31.22 1.30 -3.18
CA ARG A 114 -29.82 1.53 -2.77
C ARG A 114 -29.56 3.00 -2.44
N CYS A 115 -30.11 3.93 -3.19
CA CYS A 115 -29.95 5.37 -2.93
C CYS A 115 -30.51 5.82 -1.58
N LEU A 116 -31.44 5.08 -0.97
CA LEU A 116 -31.97 5.39 0.37
C LEU A 116 -30.98 5.07 1.49
N HIS A 117 -30.09 4.10 1.26
CA HIS A 117 -29.14 3.60 2.25
C HIS A 117 -27.74 4.17 2.07
N PHE A 118 -27.42 4.67 0.88
CA PHE A 118 -26.09 5.14 0.54
C PHE A 118 -26.09 6.64 0.23
N ILE A 119 -25.54 7.41 1.17
CA ILE A 119 -25.30 8.85 0.98
C ILE A 119 -23.81 9.04 0.73
N ARG A 120 -23.47 9.46 -0.49
CA ARG A 120 -22.12 9.90 -0.83
C ARG A 120 -22.10 11.41 -0.95
N ARG A 121 -21.19 12.04 -0.22
CA ARG A 121 -20.86 13.46 -0.36
C ARG A 121 -19.37 13.60 -0.61
N THR A 122 -18.99 14.27 -1.70
CA THR A 122 -17.58 14.64 -1.88
C THR A 122 -17.30 15.97 -1.19
N LYS A 123 -16.03 16.28 -0.91
CA LYS A 123 -15.66 17.56 -0.26
C LYS A 123 -16.11 18.75 -1.10
N GLU A 124 -16.12 18.63 -2.42
CA GLU A 124 -16.53 19.66 -3.36
C GLU A 124 -18.05 19.95 -3.32
N GLU A 125 -18.86 18.98 -2.89
CA GLU A 125 -20.31 19.12 -2.73
C GLU A 125 -20.69 19.76 -1.38
N MET A 126 -19.75 19.81 -0.43
CA MET A 126 -20.01 20.34 0.91
C MET A 126 -20.01 21.87 0.87
N VAL A 127 -21.15 22.46 1.20
CA VAL A 127 -21.36 23.91 1.26
C VAL A 127 -21.95 24.31 2.61
N TYR A 128 -21.70 25.54 3.03
CA TYR A 128 -22.46 26.17 4.10
C TYR A 128 -23.92 26.38 3.69
N LEU A 129 -24.79 26.71 4.65
CA LEU A 129 -26.21 27.00 4.40
C LEU A 129 -26.44 28.14 3.40
N ASP A 130 -25.46 29.04 3.25
CA ASP A 130 -25.49 30.14 2.29
C ASP A 130 -24.95 29.77 0.89
N GLY A 131 -24.59 28.50 0.68
CA GLY A 131 -24.08 27.98 -0.58
C GLY A 131 -22.57 28.17 -0.81
N ARG A 132 -21.83 28.77 0.13
CA ARG A 132 -20.36 28.89 0.00
C ARG A 132 -19.69 27.52 0.18
N PRO A 133 -18.68 27.17 -0.63
CA PRO A 133 -17.90 25.93 -0.44
C PRO A 133 -17.32 25.84 0.96
N LEU A 134 -17.49 24.68 1.60
CA LEU A 134 -16.96 24.40 2.93
C LEU A 134 -15.43 24.20 2.88
N TYR A 135 -14.93 23.61 1.79
CA TYR A 135 -13.52 23.31 1.60
C TYR A 135 -12.90 24.16 0.48
N PRO A 136 -11.60 24.52 0.62
CA PRO A 136 -10.85 25.13 -0.48
C PRO A 136 -10.81 24.23 -1.71
N LYS A 137 -10.75 24.84 -2.90
CA LYS A 137 -10.62 24.08 -4.15
C LYS A 137 -9.26 23.40 -4.19
N ARG A 138 -9.26 22.07 -4.32
CA ARG A 138 -8.05 21.29 -4.63
C ARG A 138 -7.65 21.52 -6.09
N ILE A 139 -6.41 21.94 -6.31
CA ILE A 139 -5.78 22.03 -7.63
C ILE A 139 -4.78 20.87 -7.72
N SER A 140 -4.89 20.08 -8.78
CA SER A 140 -4.04 18.90 -9.01
C SER A 140 -3.54 18.95 -10.43
N ASP A 141 -2.22 18.97 -10.60
CA ASP A 141 -1.54 19.01 -11.89
C ASP A 141 -0.65 17.77 -12.03
N THR A 142 -0.63 17.16 -13.22
CA THR A 142 0.25 16.04 -13.53
C THR A 142 1.43 16.55 -14.36
N LEU A 143 2.63 16.50 -13.78
CA LEU A 143 3.85 16.96 -14.45
C LEU A 143 4.51 15.81 -15.19
N GLY A 144 4.29 15.76 -16.51
CA GLY A 144 4.95 14.78 -17.38
C GLY A 144 6.44 15.04 -17.54
N TYR A 145 7.20 13.98 -17.74
CA TYR A 145 8.62 14.01 -18.08
C TYR A 145 8.92 12.98 -19.17
N GLN A 146 10.04 13.15 -19.86
CA GLN A 146 10.56 12.19 -20.82
C GLN A 146 11.86 11.64 -20.25
N LEU A 147 12.04 10.32 -20.34
CA LEU A 147 13.28 9.69 -19.90
C LEU A 147 14.45 10.16 -20.75
N ALA A 148 15.61 10.36 -20.12
CA ALA A 148 16.84 10.63 -20.84
C ALA A 148 17.13 9.50 -21.84
N GLN A 149 17.63 9.88 -23.02
CA GLN A 149 17.90 8.99 -24.15
C GLN A 149 19.42 8.76 -24.30
N GLY A 150 19.81 7.67 -24.93
CA GLY A 150 21.22 7.31 -25.20
C GLY A 150 21.56 5.88 -24.74
N GLU A 151 22.78 5.43 -25.02
CA GLU A 151 23.23 4.06 -24.68
C GLU A 151 23.31 3.82 -23.16
N VAL A 152 23.71 4.84 -22.40
CA VAL A 152 23.70 4.82 -20.93
C VAL A 152 22.71 5.90 -20.48
N SER A 153 21.45 5.50 -20.34
CA SER A 153 20.35 6.43 -20.07
C SER A 153 19.22 5.76 -19.29
N GLU A 154 18.31 6.58 -18.75
CA GLU A 154 17.09 6.09 -18.09
C GLU A 154 16.23 5.24 -19.04
N GLN A 155 16.12 5.63 -20.32
CA GLN A 155 15.37 4.87 -21.31
C GLN A 155 16.01 3.51 -21.60
N ALA A 156 17.33 3.46 -21.79
CA ALA A 156 18.04 2.19 -22.00
C ALA A 156 17.88 1.26 -20.80
N LEU A 157 18.00 1.80 -19.57
CA LEU A 157 17.78 1.04 -18.35
C LEU A 157 16.35 0.51 -18.24
N TYR A 158 15.35 1.30 -18.63
CA TYR A 158 13.95 0.88 -18.70
C TYR A 158 13.74 -0.26 -19.68
N ASP A 159 14.24 -0.14 -20.90
CA ASP A 159 14.06 -1.13 -21.94
C ASP A 159 14.76 -2.45 -21.59
N GLU A 160 16.02 -2.40 -21.15
CA GLU A 160 16.77 -3.60 -20.75
C GLU A 160 16.18 -4.29 -19.53
N THR A 161 15.72 -3.53 -18.54
CA THR A 161 15.04 -4.10 -17.36
C THR A 161 13.73 -4.75 -17.77
N THR A 162 12.95 -4.10 -18.64
CA THR A 162 11.69 -4.65 -19.15
C THR A 162 11.93 -5.95 -19.92
N ASP A 163 12.98 -6.02 -20.72
CA ASP A 163 13.36 -7.23 -21.46
C ASP A 163 13.82 -8.36 -20.53
N TYR A 164 14.59 -8.04 -19.49
CA TYR A 164 14.94 -8.98 -18.44
C TYR A 164 13.71 -9.55 -17.74
N LEU A 165 12.78 -8.69 -17.30
CA LEU A 165 11.54 -9.13 -16.66
C LEU A 165 10.69 -9.97 -17.60
N ARG A 166 10.65 -9.63 -18.90
CA ARG A 166 9.93 -10.42 -19.91
C ARG A 166 10.57 -11.80 -20.11
N PHE A 167 11.90 -11.87 -20.10
CA PHE A 167 12.63 -13.14 -20.20
C PHE A 167 12.38 -14.03 -18.98
N VAL A 168 12.52 -13.46 -17.78
CA VAL A 168 12.23 -14.14 -16.51
C VAL A 168 10.76 -14.59 -16.46
N TYR A 169 9.83 -13.72 -16.85
CA TYR A 169 8.41 -14.01 -16.96
C TYR A 169 8.14 -15.19 -17.91
N ASN A 170 8.74 -15.20 -19.10
CA ASN A 170 8.54 -16.28 -20.08
C ASN A 170 9.10 -17.63 -19.59
N LYS A 171 10.21 -17.62 -18.85
CA LYS A 171 10.72 -18.83 -18.19
C LYS A 171 9.81 -19.31 -17.04
N ALA A 172 9.28 -18.38 -16.24
CA ALA A 172 8.36 -18.67 -15.14
C ALA A 172 6.95 -19.08 -15.61
N LYS A 173 6.54 -18.69 -16.83
CA LYS A 173 5.24 -18.98 -17.45
C LYS A 173 4.93 -20.47 -17.60
N LEU A 174 5.95 -21.32 -17.53
CA LEU A 174 5.81 -22.78 -17.52
C LEU A 174 5.26 -23.30 -16.18
N LEU A 175 5.26 -22.47 -15.12
CA LEU A 175 4.97 -22.89 -13.74
C LEU A 175 3.92 -22.03 -13.03
N ASN A 176 3.90 -20.69 -13.20
CA ASN A 176 2.83 -19.82 -12.65
C ASN A 176 2.75 -18.43 -13.36
N ARG A 177 1.60 -18.07 -13.93
CA ARG A 177 1.41 -16.82 -14.70
C ARG A 177 1.11 -15.58 -13.85
N GLU A 178 0.49 -15.75 -12.69
CA GLU A 178 -0.03 -14.63 -11.88
C GLU A 178 1.07 -14.02 -11.01
N ALA A 179 1.81 -14.85 -10.26
CA ALA A 179 2.95 -14.43 -9.46
C ALA A 179 4.03 -13.74 -10.32
N ALA A 180 4.29 -14.26 -11.52
CA ALA A 180 5.25 -13.66 -12.45
C ALA A 180 4.78 -12.30 -12.99
N ARG A 181 3.47 -12.12 -13.22
CA ARG A 181 2.91 -10.83 -13.65
C ARG A 181 2.99 -9.79 -12.54
N LEU A 182 2.76 -10.21 -11.30
CA LEU A 182 2.85 -9.37 -10.12
C LEU A 182 4.31 -8.97 -9.80
N ALA A 183 5.26 -9.91 -9.91
CA ALA A 183 6.68 -9.60 -9.80
C ALA A 183 7.16 -8.62 -10.90
N MET A 184 6.64 -8.73 -12.12
CA MET A 184 6.93 -7.78 -13.20
C MET A 184 6.39 -6.38 -12.89
N SER A 185 5.15 -6.26 -12.39
CA SER A 185 4.57 -4.95 -12.06
C SER A 185 5.31 -4.26 -10.92
N VAL A 186 5.82 -5.03 -9.95
CA VAL A 186 6.67 -4.53 -8.86
C VAL A 186 7.94 -3.88 -9.39
N PHE A 187 8.74 -4.59 -10.20
CA PHE A 187 9.97 -4.00 -10.73
C PHE A 187 9.70 -2.79 -11.63
N GLN A 188 8.60 -2.81 -12.38
CA GLN A 188 8.19 -1.66 -13.18
C GLN A 188 7.81 -0.45 -12.31
N ARG A 189 7.11 -0.66 -11.19
CA ARG A 189 6.82 0.41 -10.21
C ARG A 189 8.10 0.99 -9.60
N ARG A 190 9.03 0.12 -9.16
CA ARG A 190 10.32 0.55 -8.62
C ARG A 190 11.16 1.33 -9.62
N LEU A 191 11.16 0.90 -10.88
CA LEU A 191 11.83 1.62 -11.96
C LEU A 191 11.18 2.97 -12.20
N ALA A 192 9.85 3.00 -12.29
CA ALA A 192 9.11 4.24 -12.45
C ALA A 192 9.37 5.20 -11.29
N SER A 193 9.64 4.68 -10.09
CA SER A 193 9.89 5.48 -8.90
C SER A 193 11.22 6.22 -8.93
N SER A 194 12.36 5.52 -8.87
CA SER A 194 13.68 6.13 -9.03
C SER A 194 14.74 5.14 -9.51
N THR A 195 15.73 5.67 -10.22
CA THR A 195 16.93 4.93 -10.66
C THR A 195 17.67 4.28 -9.48
N TYR A 196 17.74 4.98 -8.34
CA TYR A 196 18.35 4.47 -7.12
C TYR A 196 17.54 3.30 -6.52
N ALA A 197 16.20 3.40 -6.48
CA ALA A 197 15.36 2.31 -6.00
C ALA A 197 15.54 1.03 -6.82
N LEU A 198 15.69 1.15 -8.14
CA LEU A 198 15.98 0.03 -9.02
C LEU A 198 17.39 -0.55 -8.81
N LEU A 199 18.40 0.31 -8.68
CA LEU A 199 19.78 -0.09 -8.36
C LEU A 199 19.80 -0.96 -7.10
N ARG A 200 19.15 -0.50 -6.02
CA ARG A 200 19.03 -1.24 -4.74
C ARG A 200 18.28 -2.57 -4.91
N SER A 201 17.31 -2.65 -5.83
CA SER A 201 16.66 -3.93 -6.15
C SER A 201 17.60 -4.92 -6.81
N PHE A 202 18.44 -4.48 -7.75
CA PHE A 202 19.41 -5.36 -8.40
C PHE A 202 20.50 -5.84 -7.43
N GLU A 203 20.97 -4.98 -6.52
CA GLU A 203 21.91 -5.39 -5.46
C GLU A 203 21.32 -6.49 -4.57
N ARG A 204 20.11 -6.29 -4.05
CA ARG A 204 19.40 -7.31 -3.27
C ARG A 204 19.16 -8.59 -4.06
N ARG A 205 18.85 -8.49 -5.36
CA ARG A 205 18.66 -9.68 -6.22
C ARG A 205 19.96 -10.47 -6.38
N ILE A 206 21.10 -9.79 -6.58
CA ILE A 206 22.41 -10.45 -6.68
C ILE A 206 22.75 -11.16 -5.37
N GLU A 207 22.62 -10.50 -4.22
CA GLU A 207 22.91 -11.10 -2.91
C GLU A 207 22.11 -12.39 -2.68
N LYS A 208 20.85 -12.40 -3.13
CA LYS A 208 19.99 -13.59 -3.04
C LYS A 208 20.39 -14.69 -4.00
N LEU A 209 20.66 -14.36 -5.26
CA LEU A 209 21.15 -15.33 -6.23
C LEU A 209 22.45 -15.96 -5.73
N ASP A 210 23.33 -15.16 -5.11
CA ASP A 210 24.54 -15.65 -4.45
C ASP A 210 24.25 -16.67 -3.34
N ARG A 211 23.31 -16.36 -2.43
CA ARG A 211 22.90 -17.31 -1.37
C ARG A 211 22.32 -18.60 -1.95
N LEU A 212 21.42 -18.51 -2.93
CA LEU A 212 20.81 -19.67 -3.57
C LEU A 212 21.84 -20.53 -4.30
N ILE A 213 22.77 -19.91 -5.03
CA ILE A 213 23.87 -20.61 -5.71
C ILE A 213 24.74 -21.34 -4.68
N ALA A 214 25.10 -20.68 -3.58
CA ALA A 214 25.89 -21.29 -2.52
C ALA A 214 25.16 -22.48 -1.88
N ASP A 215 23.87 -22.34 -1.55
CA ASP A 215 23.08 -23.42 -0.93
C ASP A 215 22.93 -24.64 -1.85
N VAL A 216 22.81 -24.43 -3.16
CA VAL A 216 22.78 -25.52 -4.15
C VAL A 216 24.15 -26.19 -4.28
N GLN A 217 25.23 -25.41 -4.29
CA GLN A 217 26.60 -25.93 -4.39
C GLN A 217 27.01 -26.70 -3.12
N ASP A 218 26.57 -26.25 -1.95
CA ASP A 218 26.78 -26.90 -0.66
C ASP A 218 25.90 -28.14 -0.45
N GLY A 219 24.99 -28.44 -1.38
CA GLY A 219 24.04 -29.55 -1.28
C GLY A 219 22.96 -29.36 -0.22
N LYS A 220 22.80 -28.15 0.32
CA LYS A 220 21.74 -27.79 1.28
C LYS A 220 20.37 -27.69 0.61
N LEU A 221 20.35 -27.38 -0.69
CA LEU A 221 19.16 -27.39 -1.54
C LEU A 221 19.35 -28.29 -2.75
N THR A 222 18.46 -29.26 -2.92
CA THR A 222 18.38 -30.05 -4.15
C THR A 222 17.56 -29.34 -5.23
N ALA A 223 17.75 -29.71 -6.50
CA ALA A 223 16.96 -29.18 -7.61
C ALA A 223 15.44 -29.43 -7.43
N GLU A 224 15.06 -30.55 -6.81
CA GLU A 224 13.66 -30.87 -6.50
C GLU A 224 13.11 -29.99 -5.35
N GLN A 225 13.95 -29.65 -4.37
CA GLN A 225 13.58 -28.72 -3.30
C GLN A 225 13.43 -27.28 -3.80
N LEU A 226 14.24 -26.85 -4.78
CA LEU A 226 14.09 -25.55 -5.44
C LEU A 226 12.70 -25.42 -6.10
N VAL A 227 12.27 -26.45 -6.84
CA VAL A 227 10.93 -26.49 -7.46
C VAL A 227 9.82 -26.54 -6.41
N THR A 228 10.04 -27.24 -5.29
CA THR A 228 9.04 -27.34 -4.20
C THR A 228 8.91 -26.03 -3.41
N PHE A 229 10.01 -25.30 -3.21
CA PHE A 229 10.02 -23.98 -2.56
C PHE A 229 9.20 -22.98 -3.38
N GLN A 230 9.33 -23.05 -4.71
CA GLN A 230 8.53 -22.28 -5.65
C GLN A 230 7.02 -22.55 -5.49
N GLN A 231 6.64 -23.82 -5.27
CA GLN A 231 5.24 -24.22 -5.10
C GLN A 231 4.63 -23.85 -3.73
N ARG A 232 5.44 -23.69 -2.68
CA ARG A 232 4.94 -23.40 -1.31
C ARG A 232 4.57 -21.93 -1.12
N ILE A 233 5.28 -21.01 -1.76
CA ILE A 233 4.95 -19.57 -1.73
C ILE A 233 3.51 -19.33 -2.23
N HIS A 234 3.00 -20.20 -3.11
CA HIS A 234 1.63 -20.14 -3.63
C HIS A 234 0.50 -20.31 -2.60
N LYS A 235 0.75 -20.91 -1.43
CA LYS A 235 -0.30 -21.08 -0.41
C LYS A 235 -0.47 -19.86 0.50
N ASP A 236 0.56 -19.03 0.59
CA ASP A 236 0.54 -17.81 1.40
C ASP A 236 0.18 -16.57 0.57
N ASP A 237 -0.05 -16.70 -0.75
CA ASP A 237 -0.49 -15.60 -1.63
C ASP A 237 -1.94 -15.13 -1.32
N ASP A 238 -2.71 -15.88 -0.51
CA ASP A 238 -4.01 -15.44 0.04
C ASP A 238 -3.84 -14.30 1.07
N VAL A 239 -2.60 -14.00 1.50
CA VAL A 239 -2.28 -12.90 2.43
C VAL A 239 -2.40 -11.53 1.77
N LEU A 240 -2.19 -11.42 0.45
CA LEU A 240 -2.42 -10.17 -0.29
C LEU A 240 -3.92 -9.93 -0.55
N ASP A 241 -4.72 -11.00 -0.63
CA ASP A 241 -6.17 -10.90 -0.81
C ASP A 241 -6.92 -10.65 0.51
N ALA A 242 -6.35 -11.09 1.64
CA ALA A 242 -6.89 -10.94 2.98
C ALA A 242 -6.55 -9.62 3.67
N LYS A 243 -5.52 -8.89 3.22
CA LYS A 243 -5.12 -7.61 3.82
C LYS A 243 -5.79 -6.45 3.09
N THR A 244 -6.65 -5.73 3.81
CA THR A 244 -7.17 -4.45 3.33
C THR A 244 -6.03 -3.44 3.24
N ALA A 245 -6.17 -2.39 2.42
CA ALA A 245 -5.16 -1.33 2.29
C ALA A 245 -4.78 -0.66 3.64
N ASP A 246 -5.57 -0.91 4.69
CA ASP A 246 -5.47 -0.33 6.03
C ASP A 246 -4.90 -1.30 7.09
N ASP A 247 -4.50 -2.53 6.73
CA ASP A 247 -3.86 -3.48 7.66
C ASP A 247 -2.33 -3.30 7.68
N GLU A 248 -1.88 -2.04 7.71
CA GLU A 248 -0.47 -1.61 7.73
C GLU A 248 0.17 -1.81 9.12
N ALA A 249 0.32 -3.05 9.56
CA ALA A 249 1.16 -3.35 10.73
C ALA A 249 2.60 -3.61 10.25
N PRO A 250 3.58 -2.70 10.47
CA PRO A 250 4.94 -2.95 10.03
C PRO A 250 5.54 -4.16 10.78
N GLU A 251 6.00 -5.16 10.03
CA GLU A 251 6.98 -6.13 10.51
C GLU A 251 8.37 -5.47 10.53
N GLU A 252 9.17 -5.79 11.55
CA GLU A 252 10.45 -5.17 11.91
C GLU A 252 11.29 -4.67 10.71
N GLY A 253 11.35 -3.33 10.55
CA GLY A 253 12.39 -2.66 9.76
C GLY A 253 12.13 -2.49 8.26
N HIS A 254 11.13 -3.16 7.68
CA HIS A 254 10.80 -3.13 6.26
C HIS A 254 9.38 -2.60 6.02
N GLU A 255 9.18 -1.86 4.92
CA GLU A 255 7.83 -1.44 4.52
C GLU A 255 7.06 -2.67 4.02
N GLU A 256 5.77 -2.81 4.36
CA GLU A 256 4.99 -4.00 3.96
C GLU A 256 4.98 -4.21 2.43
N ASN A 257 4.97 -3.10 1.67
CA ASN A 257 5.14 -3.13 0.22
C ASN A 257 6.49 -3.77 -0.15
N GLU A 258 7.60 -3.36 0.47
CA GLU A 258 8.92 -3.96 0.21
C GLU A 258 8.96 -5.45 0.56
N ILE A 259 8.33 -5.89 1.66
CA ILE A 259 8.29 -7.31 2.05
C ILE A 259 7.47 -8.13 1.05
N ALA A 260 6.29 -7.63 0.67
CA ALA A 260 5.41 -8.29 -0.30
C ALA A 260 6.12 -8.42 -1.66
N GLU A 261 6.70 -7.31 -2.15
CA GLU A 261 7.56 -7.29 -3.33
C GLU A 261 8.69 -8.31 -3.22
N GLU A 262 9.37 -8.35 -2.08
CA GLU A 262 10.49 -9.21 -1.83
C GLU A 262 10.12 -10.70 -1.89
N LYS A 263 8.98 -11.07 -1.29
CA LYS A 263 8.41 -12.44 -1.32
C LYS A 263 7.98 -12.84 -2.73
N LEU A 264 7.39 -11.91 -3.51
CA LEU A 264 7.00 -12.17 -4.89
C LEU A 264 8.20 -12.49 -5.78
N LEU A 265 9.32 -11.79 -5.57
CA LEU A 265 10.57 -12.09 -6.27
C LEU A 265 11.20 -13.42 -5.86
N GLN A 266 10.89 -13.94 -4.67
CA GLN A 266 11.30 -15.29 -4.27
C GLN A 266 10.52 -16.39 -4.99
N GLY A 267 9.26 -16.14 -5.38
CA GLY A 267 8.46 -17.09 -6.17
C GLY A 267 8.95 -17.27 -7.60
N VAL A 268 9.83 -16.38 -8.08
CA VAL A 268 10.37 -16.37 -9.43
C VAL A 268 11.84 -16.79 -9.39
N VAL A 269 12.09 -18.09 -9.19
CA VAL A 269 13.45 -18.65 -9.12
C VAL A 269 13.66 -19.64 -10.27
N ALA A 270 14.89 -19.63 -10.78
CA ALA A 270 15.37 -20.47 -11.88
C ALA A 270 15.36 -21.97 -11.52
N ALA A 271 15.06 -22.83 -12.50
CA ALA A 271 14.87 -24.28 -12.30
C ALA A 271 16.17 -25.09 -12.13
N SER A 272 17.34 -24.46 -12.34
CA SER A 272 18.64 -25.13 -12.28
C SER A 272 19.75 -24.19 -11.83
N LEU A 273 20.88 -24.75 -11.37
CA LEU A 273 22.08 -23.99 -11.05
C LEU A 273 22.60 -23.19 -12.26
N ALA A 274 22.52 -23.77 -13.46
CA ALA A 274 22.93 -23.10 -14.69
C ALA A 274 22.05 -21.88 -14.99
N ASP A 275 20.74 -21.99 -14.75
CA ASP A 275 19.82 -20.86 -14.89
C ASP A 275 20.08 -19.76 -13.86
N LEU A 276 20.36 -20.12 -12.60
CA LEU A 276 20.72 -19.17 -11.54
C LEU A 276 21.98 -18.38 -11.89
N LEU A 277 23.02 -19.06 -12.40
CA LEU A 277 24.26 -18.43 -12.83
C LEU A 277 24.03 -17.49 -14.03
N ALA A 278 23.23 -17.93 -15.01
CA ALA A 278 22.90 -17.11 -16.18
C ALA A 278 22.08 -15.86 -15.80
N GLU A 279 21.10 -16.01 -14.90
CA GLU A 279 20.31 -14.89 -14.39
C GLU A 279 21.20 -13.89 -13.64
N LYS A 280 22.06 -14.38 -12.74
CA LYS A 280 23.00 -13.53 -11.99
C LYS A 280 23.86 -12.67 -12.91
N GLU A 281 24.36 -13.25 -13.99
CA GLU A 281 25.17 -12.52 -14.96
C GLU A 281 24.36 -11.45 -15.72
N GLN A 282 23.08 -11.71 -15.99
CA GLN A 282 22.18 -10.71 -16.55
C GLN A 282 21.87 -9.57 -15.57
N VAL A 283 21.56 -9.89 -14.32
CA VAL A 283 21.28 -8.89 -13.27
C VAL A 283 22.52 -8.04 -12.98
N ARG A 284 23.73 -8.61 -13.05
CA ARG A 284 24.98 -7.85 -12.93
C ARG A 284 25.12 -6.78 -14.02
N ARG A 285 24.84 -7.11 -15.28
CA ARG A 285 24.88 -6.13 -16.37
C ARG A 285 23.89 -5.00 -16.14
N LEU A 286 22.67 -5.31 -15.70
CA LEU A 286 21.65 -4.31 -15.35
C LEU A 286 22.08 -3.45 -14.17
N LEU A 287 22.69 -4.04 -13.14
CA LEU A 287 23.22 -3.29 -12.00
C LEU A 287 24.31 -2.31 -12.44
N ASP A 288 25.22 -2.74 -13.31
CA ASP A 288 26.28 -1.87 -13.83
C ASP A 288 25.71 -0.73 -14.69
N LEU A 289 24.69 -0.99 -15.50
CA LEU A 289 23.98 0.05 -16.24
C LEU A 289 23.26 1.02 -15.28
N ALA A 290 22.54 0.51 -14.28
CA ALA A 290 21.85 1.31 -13.27
C ALA A 290 22.82 2.22 -12.50
N LYS A 291 24.00 1.70 -12.13
CA LYS A 291 25.08 2.49 -11.50
C LYS A 291 25.55 3.62 -12.41
N LYS A 292 25.85 3.33 -13.67
CA LYS A 292 26.29 4.37 -14.63
C LYS A 292 25.24 5.45 -14.85
N VAL A 293 23.96 5.07 -14.94
CA VAL A 293 22.85 6.03 -15.08
C VAL A 293 22.70 6.88 -13.82
N TYR A 294 22.76 6.26 -12.64
CA TYR A 294 22.70 6.96 -11.36
C TYR A 294 23.88 7.94 -11.17
N ASP A 295 25.10 7.49 -11.48
CA ASP A 295 26.34 8.27 -11.34
C ASP A 295 26.41 9.44 -12.35
N ALA A 296 25.69 9.36 -13.47
CA ALA A 296 25.56 10.48 -14.40
C ALA A 296 24.86 11.69 -13.76
N GLY A 297 24.13 11.49 -12.66
CA GLY A 297 23.52 12.55 -11.86
C GLY A 297 22.29 13.21 -12.50
N GLN A 298 21.84 12.75 -13.67
CA GLN A 298 20.66 13.26 -14.35
C GLN A 298 19.51 12.25 -14.22
N GLU A 299 18.41 12.66 -13.58
CA GLU A 299 17.19 11.85 -13.48
C GLU A 299 15.98 12.71 -13.82
N SER A 300 15.27 12.37 -14.89
CA SER A 300 14.28 13.24 -15.52
C SER A 300 13.10 13.56 -14.60
N LYS A 301 12.70 12.61 -13.75
CA LYS A 301 11.64 12.82 -12.76
C LYS A 301 12.08 13.79 -11.65
N PHE A 302 13.28 13.59 -11.10
CA PHE A 302 13.85 14.49 -10.09
C PHE A 302 14.03 15.91 -10.62
N GLU A 303 14.43 16.07 -11.88
CA GLU A 303 14.57 17.40 -12.49
C GLU A 303 13.22 18.15 -12.53
N ARG A 304 12.10 17.45 -12.79
CA ARG A 304 10.76 18.05 -12.69
C ARG A 304 10.37 18.40 -11.27
N LEU A 305 10.68 17.53 -10.31
CA LEU A 305 10.49 17.85 -8.90
C LEU A 305 11.28 19.12 -8.53
N ARG A 306 12.54 19.22 -8.95
CA ARG A 306 13.37 20.39 -8.73
C ARG A 306 12.73 21.67 -9.28
N ASP A 307 12.18 21.63 -10.49
CA ASP A 307 11.51 22.78 -11.09
C ASP A 307 10.37 23.28 -10.19
N VAL A 308 9.57 22.36 -9.60
CA VAL A 308 8.51 22.72 -8.64
C VAL A 308 9.07 23.29 -7.34
N LEU A 309 10.11 22.67 -6.78
CA LEU A 309 10.70 23.09 -5.50
C LEU A 309 11.37 24.47 -5.57
N THR A 310 11.83 24.84 -6.77
CA THR A 310 12.53 26.11 -7.04
C THR A 310 11.64 27.18 -7.66
N ASP A 311 10.40 26.86 -8.02
CA ASP A 311 9.42 27.84 -8.51
C ASP A 311 9.24 28.95 -7.45
N PRO A 312 9.40 30.24 -7.81
CA PRO A 312 9.20 31.36 -6.90
C PRO A 312 7.87 31.31 -6.16
N LYS A 313 6.82 30.76 -6.78
CA LYS A 313 5.48 30.58 -6.19
C LYS A 313 5.48 29.68 -4.96
N PHE A 314 6.39 28.71 -4.88
CA PHE A 314 6.44 27.69 -3.83
C PHE A 314 7.76 27.72 -3.02
N SER A 315 8.71 28.57 -3.41
CA SER A 315 10.06 28.66 -2.84
C SER A 315 10.12 28.96 -1.33
N GLY A 316 9.08 29.60 -0.78
CA GLY A 316 8.97 29.90 0.66
C GLY A 316 8.01 28.99 1.44
N GLU A 317 7.33 28.07 0.76
CA GLU A 317 6.29 27.25 1.35
C GLU A 317 6.86 25.92 1.87
N LYS A 318 6.12 25.28 2.79
CA LYS A 318 6.37 23.90 3.19
C LYS A 318 5.80 22.95 2.15
N LEU A 319 6.53 21.89 1.84
CA LEU A 319 6.14 20.88 0.85
C LEU A 319 6.23 19.49 1.44
N ILE A 320 5.24 18.65 1.12
CA ILE A 320 5.26 17.23 1.41
C ILE A 320 5.49 16.48 0.10
N VAL A 321 6.42 15.54 0.08
CA VAL A 321 6.68 14.63 -1.04
C VAL A 321 6.42 13.21 -0.58
N PHE A 322 5.39 12.58 -1.14
CA PHE A 322 5.07 11.18 -0.92
C PHE A 322 5.75 10.31 -1.98
N THR A 323 6.29 9.17 -1.56
CA THR A 323 6.84 8.12 -2.44
C THR A 323 6.49 6.74 -1.91
N GLU A 324 6.26 5.76 -2.78
CA GLU A 324 5.89 4.39 -2.38
C GLU A 324 7.06 3.67 -1.70
N HIS A 325 8.30 4.02 -2.04
CA HIS A 325 9.49 3.25 -1.64
C HIS A 325 10.45 4.04 -0.76
N ARG A 326 10.87 3.42 0.35
CA ARG A 326 11.95 3.95 1.20
C ARG A 326 13.25 4.25 0.44
N ASP A 327 13.66 3.40 -0.50
CA ASP A 327 14.88 3.67 -1.28
C ASP A 327 14.75 4.99 -2.07
N THR A 328 13.58 5.29 -2.61
CA THR A 328 13.31 6.57 -3.29
C THR A 328 13.29 7.73 -2.31
N LEU A 329 12.75 7.56 -1.09
CA LEU A 329 12.87 8.56 -0.03
C LEU A 329 14.34 8.88 0.28
N GLU A 330 15.17 7.86 0.50
CA GLU A 330 16.60 8.04 0.78
C GLU A 330 17.33 8.74 -0.38
N PHE A 331 16.95 8.40 -1.62
CA PHE A 331 17.43 9.07 -2.82
C PHE A 331 17.08 10.56 -2.83
N LEU A 332 15.81 10.91 -2.60
CA LEU A 332 15.33 12.28 -2.58
C LEU A 332 16.04 13.09 -1.49
N VAL A 333 16.19 12.53 -0.28
CA VAL A 333 16.92 13.16 0.82
C VAL A 333 18.38 13.45 0.42
N LYS A 334 19.08 12.50 -0.20
CA LYS A 334 20.46 12.69 -0.67
C LYS A 334 20.56 13.79 -1.73
N ARG A 335 19.67 13.77 -2.74
CA ARG A 335 19.67 14.76 -3.82
C ARG A 335 19.36 16.16 -3.32
N LEU A 336 18.35 16.31 -2.48
CA LEU A 336 17.97 17.60 -1.88
C LEU A 336 19.08 18.13 -0.96
N SER A 337 19.72 17.26 -0.18
CA SER A 337 20.88 17.65 0.63
C SER A 337 22.04 18.14 -0.24
N GLY A 338 22.33 17.43 -1.35
CA GLY A 338 23.33 17.83 -2.34
C GLY A 338 23.03 19.18 -3.02
N MET A 339 21.76 19.59 -3.07
CA MET A 339 21.34 20.91 -3.56
C MET A 339 21.47 22.03 -2.52
N GLY A 340 21.91 21.73 -1.29
CA GLY A 340 22.05 22.71 -0.21
C GLY A 340 20.85 22.78 0.73
N TYR A 341 19.87 21.87 0.62
CA TYR A 341 18.76 21.78 1.57
C TYR A 341 19.08 20.90 2.80
N THR A 342 20.36 20.61 3.03
CA THR A 342 20.82 19.90 4.23
C THR A 342 20.28 20.59 5.49
N GLY A 343 19.67 19.80 6.39
CA GLY A 343 19.03 20.31 7.60
C GLY A 343 17.59 20.81 7.44
N GLN A 344 17.11 21.01 6.20
CA GLN A 344 15.76 21.49 5.91
C GLN A 344 14.77 20.37 5.54
N ILE A 345 15.18 19.12 5.68
CA ILE A 345 14.44 17.94 5.24
C ILE A 345 14.06 17.11 6.47
N ALA A 346 12.77 16.94 6.69
CA ALA A 346 12.20 15.97 7.60
C ALA A 346 11.83 14.69 6.84
N GLN A 347 11.86 13.54 7.50
CA GLN A 347 11.56 12.25 6.87
C GLN A 347 10.68 11.35 7.73
N ILE A 348 9.72 10.66 7.11
CA ILE A 348 8.87 9.68 7.80
C ILE A 348 8.75 8.42 6.95
N HIS A 349 9.11 7.27 7.50
CA HIS A 349 8.98 5.97 6.83
C HIS A 349 8.47 4.89 7.78
N GLY A 350 8.01 3.76 7.23
CA GLY A 350 7.31 2.71 7.98
C GLY A 350 8.08 2.12 9.16
N SER A 351 9.41 2.01 9.04
CA SER A 351 10.26 1.47 10.10
C SER A 351 10.56 2.44 11.26
N MET A 352 10.07 3.69 11.22
CA MET A 352 10.24 4.65 12.31
C MET A 352 9.26 4.36 13.45
N HIS A 353 9.77 4.42 14.68
CA HIS A 353 8.95 4.35 15.89
C HIS A 353 8.08 5.61 16.03
N TYR A 354 6.90 5.49 16.65
CA TYR A 354 5.93 6.60 16.71
C TYR A 354 6.54 7.90 17.28
N THR A 355 7.40 7.80 18.29
CA THR A 355 8.09 8.95 18.90
C THR A 355 8.99 9.68 17.91
N GLN A 356 9.69 8.94 17.04
CA GLN A 356 10.55 9.53 16.01
C GLN A 356 9.71 10.21 14.92
N ARG A 357 8.55 9.63 14.60
CA ARG A 357 7.60 10.25 13.65
C ARG A 357 7.08 11.58 14.21
N GLU A 358 6.71 11.64 15.49
CA GLU A 358 6.28 12.88 16.15
C GLU A 358 7.37 13.96 16.14
N GLU A 359 8.62 13.59 16.42
CA GLU A 359 9.78 14.51 16.37
C GLU A 359 9.97 15.10 14.96
N GLU A 360 9.89 14.28 13.91
CA GLU A 360 10.02 14.74 12.52
C GLU A 360 8.84 15.61 12.08
N VAL A 361 7.62 15.30 12.55
CA VAL A 361 6.43 16.15 12.32
C VAL A 361 6.58 17.50 13.00
N GLU A 362 7.07 17.55 14.23
CA GLU A 362 7.27 18.81 14.94
C GLU A 362 8.39 19.64 14.32
N ARG A 363 9.49 19.00 13.92
CA ARG A 363 10.55 19.64 13.13
C ARG A 363 10.01 20.18 11.81
N PHE A 364 9.13 19.44 11.13
CA PHE A 364 8.46 19.92 9.92
C PHE A 364 7.44 21.02 10.21
N ARG A 365 6.83 21.09 11.39
CA ARG A 365 5.93 22.19 11.78
C ARG A 365 6.70 23.48 12.04
N GLN A 366 7.87 23.39 12.67
CA GLN A 366 8.68 24.52 13.07
C GLN A 366 9.10 25.40 11.86
N PRO A 367 9.10 26.74 11.99
CA PRO A 367 9.62 27.63 10.95
C PRO A 367 11.09 27.37 10.63
N LEU A 368 11.47 27.56 9.37
CA LEU A 368 12.86 27.35 8.92
C LEU A 368 13.85 28.26 9.66
N ALA A 369 13.45 29.50 9.97
CA ALA A 369 14.25 30.46 10.72
C ALA A 369 14.62 29.98 12.13
N ASP A 370 13.82 29.07 12.71
CA ASP A 370 14.01 28.53 14.05
C ASP A 370 14.70 27.15 14.03
N GLY A 371 15.17 26.69 12.85
CA GLY A 371 15.80 25.38 12.68
C GLY A 371 14.85 24.26 12.25
N GLY A 372 13.62 24.59 11.84
CA GLY A 372 12.66 23.62 11.31
C GLY A 372 12.96 23.13 9.89
N ALA A 373 12.13 22.22 9.39
CA ALA A 373 12.24 21.67 8.04
C ALA A 373 11.26 22.34 7.06
N ARG A 374 11.69 22.49 5.80
CA ARG A 374 10.87 22.96 4.68
C ARG A 374 10.22 21.82 3.91
N PHE A 375 10.92 20.69 3.80
CA PHE A 375 10.46 19.53 3.05
C PHE A 375 10.16 18.39 4.02
N LEU A 376 9.02 17.74 3.86
CA LEU A 376 8.75 16.43 4.45
C LEU A 376 8.77 15.40 3.34
N ILE A 377 9.72 14.46 3.36
CA ILE A 377 9.74 13.33 2.44
C ILE A 377 9.23 12.11 3.19
N CYS A 378 8.17 11.49 2.70
CA CYS A 378 7.54 10.40 3.43
C CYS A 378 7.08 9.28 2.52
N THR A 379 7.05 8.07 3.08
CA THR A 379 6.38 6.94 2.45
C THR A 379 4.92 6.85 2.86
N ASP A 380 4.15 5.94 2.24
CA ASP A 380 2.72 5.75 2.53
C ASP A 380 2.43 5.52 4.01
N ALA A 381 3.40 5.02 4.77
CA ALA A 381 3.33 4.88 6.23
C ALA A 381 3.14 6.19 7.01
N ALA A 382 3.27 7.36 6.37
CA ALA A 382 2.95 8.67 6.93
C ALA A 382 1.52 9.15 6.61
N GLY A 383 0.78 8.40 5.79
CA GLY A 383 -0.59 8.72 5.37
C GLY A 383 -1.60 8.67 6.49
N GLU A 384 -1.30 7.98 7.59
CA GLU A 384 -2.22 7.78 8.71
C GLU A 384 -1.78 8.50 10.00
N GLY A 385 -2.75 9.09 10.71
CA GLY A 385 -2.58 9.55 12.09
C GLY A 385 -1.78 10.84 12.29
N ILE A 386 -1.31 11.50 11.23
CA ILE A 386 -0.49 12.71 11.33
C ILE A 386 -1.27 13.97 10.91
N ASN A 387 -1.26 14.99 11.77
CA ASN A 387 -1.88 16.29 11.47
C ASN A 387 -0.90 17.26 10.80
N LEU A 388 -1.01 17.37 9.46
CA LEU A 388 -0.20 18.25 8.62
C LEU A 388 -0.97 19.48 8.08
N GLN A 389 -2.03 19.92 8.75
CA GLN A 389 -2.90 21.03 8.28
C GLN A 389 -2.19 22.38 8.06
N PHE A 390 -0.95 22.53 8.53
CA PHE A 390 -0.10 23.71 8.30
C PHE A 390 0.62 23.68 6.94
N CYS A 391 0.56 22.57 6.21
CA CYS A 391 1.10 22.41 4.86
C CYS A 391 -0.05 22.26 3.86
N TRP A 392 0.05 22.94 2.72
CA TRP A 392 -0.99 22.92 1.68
C TRP A 392 -0.46 22.49 0.30
N ILE A 393 0.84 22.20 0.19
CA ILE A 393 1.48 21.71 -1.03
C ILE A 393 1.91 20.26 -0.83
N MET A 394 1.38 19.39 -1.67
CA MET A 394 1.64 17.95 -1.65
C MET A 394 2.04 17.50 -3.04
N ILE A 395 3.13 16.74 -3.11
CA ILE A 395 3.66 16.14 -4.32
C ILE A 395 3.62 14.63 -4.15
N ASN A 396 2.85 13.94 -4.98
CA ASN A 396 2.94 12.50 -5.11
C ASN A 396 4.00 12.20 -6.17
N TYR A 397 5.11 11.59 -5.77
CA TYR A 397 6.25 11.34 -6.65
C TYR A 397 6.03 10.09 -7.53
N ASP A 398 5.22 9.15 -7.06
CA ASP A 398 4.92 7.86 -7.71
C ASP A 398 3.50 7.77 -8.26
#